data_AF-A0A9K3NGM3-F1
#
_entry.id   AF-A0A9K3NGM3-F1
#
_cell.length_a   1.000
_cell.length_b   1.000
_cell.length_c   1.000
_cell.angle_alpha   90.00
_cell.angle_beta   90.00
_cell.angle_gamma   90.00
#
_symmetry.space_group_name_H-M   'P 1'
#
loop_
_entity.id
_entity.type
_entity.pdbx_description
1 polymer ?
#
loop_
_entity_poly.entity_id
_entity_poly.type
_entity_poly.pdbx_seq_one_letter_code
_entity_poly.pdbx_strand_id
1 'polypeptide(L)' 'MATAAPSPSRKQILSIFGSFLRSSRQFTDYNIREYTKRRTIDAFCQKNPNKP' A
#
# COMPACT_ATOMS: atom_id res chain seq x y z
N MET A 1 4.25 -27.70 9.59
CA MET A 1 5.07 -27.17 8.49
C MET A 1 4.42 -25.91 7.96
N ALA A 2 5.08 -24.75 8.02
CA ALA A 2 4.56 -23.51 7.42
C ALA A 2 4.92 -23.50 5.93
N THR A 3 3.93 -23.67 5.06
CA THR A 3 4.10 -23.57 3.60
C THR A 3 4.29 -22.11 3.22
N ALA A 4 5.34 -21.79 2.46
CA ALA A 4 5.56 -20.44 1.96
C ALA A 4 4.33 -19.97 1.14
N ALA A 5 3.77 -18.82 1.50
CA ALA A 5 2.65 -18.26 0.78
C ALA A 5 3.08 -17.89 -0.66
N PRO A 6 2.25 -18.17 -1.68
CA PRO A 6 2.56 -17.80 -3.05
C PRO A 6 2.70 -16.29 -3.19
N SER A 7 3.64 -15.84 -4.03
CA SER A 7 3.80 -14.43 -4.34
C SER A 7 2.48 -13.85 -4.88
N PRO A 8 1.99 -12.72 -4.33
CA PRO A 8 0.72 -12.15 -4.77
C PRO A 8 0.81 -11.67 -6.21
N SER A 9 -0.27 -11.90 -6.97
CA SER A 9 -0.37 -11.39 -8.34
C SER A 9 -0.46 -9.86 -8.35
N ARG A 10 -0.02 -9.22 -9.45
CA ARG A 10 -0.12 -7.76 -9.62
C ARG A 10 -1.54 -7.23 -9.38
N LYS A 11 -2.56 -7.99 -9.79
CA LYS A 11 -3.98 -7.63 -9.58
C LYS A 11 -4.35 -7.61 -8.09
N GLN A 12 -3.88 -8.57 -7.31
CA GLN A 12 -4.10 -8.60 -5.86
C GLN A 12 -3.40 -7.43 -5.16
N ILE A 13 -2.16 -7.12 -5.55
CA ILE A 13 -1.42 -5.97 -5.02
C ILE A 13 -2.18 -4.66 -5.29
N LEU A 14 -2.65 -4.46 -6.52
CA LEU A 14 -3.43 -3.26 -6.89
C LEU A 14 -4.78 -3.19 -6.18
N SER A 15 -5.44 -4.33 -5.98
CA SER A 15 -6.71 -4.41 -5.23
C SER A 15 -6.53 -3.98 -3.77
N ILE A 16 -5.47 -4.47 -3.11
CA ILE A 16 -5.13 -4.08 -1.74
C ILE A 16 -4.77 -2.59 -1.67
N PHE A 17 -3.92 -2.13 -2.59
CA PHE A 17 -3.54 -0.72 -2.68
C PHE A 17 -4.75 0.21 -2.82
N GLY A 18 -5.65 -0.09 -3.76
CA GLY A 18 -6.88 0.67 -3.96
C GLY A 18 -7.82 0.64 -2.75
N SER A 19 -7.95 -0.53 -2.10
CA SER A 19 -8.75 -0.68 -0.89
C SER A 19 -8.22 0.18 0.25
N PHE A 20 -6.90 0.24 0.41
CA PHE A 20 -6.26 1.06 1.43
C PHE A 20 -6.43 2.55 1.15
N LEU A 21 -6.26 3.00 -0.10
CA LEU A 21 -6.55 4.39 -0.48
C LEU A 21 -8.01 4.76 -0.25
N ARG A 22 -8.94 3.83 -0.46
CA ARG A 22 -10.36 4.06 -0.22
C ARG A 22 -10.67 4.16 1.27
N SER A 23 -10.02 3.36 2.10
CA SER A 23 -10.08 3.45 3.57
C SER A 23 -9.55 4.81 4.06
N SER A 24 -8.43 5.29 3.50
CA SER A 24 -7.85 6.60 3.85
C SER A 24 -8.80 7.77 3.65
N ARG A 25 -9.77 7.66 2.73
CA ARG A 25 -10.77 8.71 2.47
C ARG A 25 -11.80 8.84 3.60
N GLN A 26 -11.91 7.86 4.49
CA GLN A 26 -12.79 7.91 5.66
C GLN A 26 -12.23 8.82 6.76
N PHE A 27 -10.94 9.17 6.72
CA PHE A 27 -10.36 10.13 7.64
C PHE A 27 -10.75 11.56 7.25
N THR A 28 -11.47 12.23 8.15
CA THR A 28 -11.85 13.64 8.01
C THR A 28 -10.62 14.55 8.05
N ASP A 29 -9.68 14.26 8.94
CA ASP A 29 -8.44 15.01 9.07
C ASP A 29 -7.57 14.86 7.82
N TYR A 30 -7.18 16.01 7.25
CA TYR A 30 -6.37 16.07 6.04
C TYR A 30 -4.98 15.45 6.25
N ASN A 31 -4.33 15.73 7.37
CA ASN A 31 -2.98 15.27 7.64
C ASN A 31 -2.95 13.76 7.77
N ILE A 32 -3.91 13.16 8.46
CA ILE A 32 -4.05 11.70 8.58
C ILE A 32 -4.37 11.08 7.21
N ARG A 33 -5.31 11.66 6.44
CA ARG A 33 -5.64 11.19 5.10
C ARG A 33 -4.44 11.20 4.16
N GLU A 34 -3.73 12.33 4.06
CA GLU A 34 -2.57 12.47 3.19
C GLU A 34 -1.36 11.71 3.70
N TYR A 35 -1.17 11.57 5.01
CA TYR A 35 -0.14 10.71 5.59
C TYR A 35 -0.37 9.26 5.18
N THR A 36 -1.59 8.77 5.37
CA THR A 36 -1.93 7.38 5.06
C THR A 36 -1.72 7.10 3.58
N LYS A 37 -2.15 8.01 2.69
CA LYS A 37 -1.90 7.94 1.24
C LYS A 37 -0.41 7.91 0.90
N ARG A 38 0.40 8.85 1.42
CA ARG A 38 1.86 8.87 1.20
C ARG A 38 2.52 7.59 1.69
N ARG A 39 2.15 7.11 2.88
CA ARG A 39 2.66 5.87 3.47
C ARG A 39 2.29 4.64 2.64
N THR A 40 1.11 4.63 2.03
CA THR A 40 0.70 3.55 1.11
C THR A 40 1.58 3.54 -0.14
N ILE A 41 1.76 4.70 -0.77
CA ILE A 41 2.58 4.81 -1.98
C ILE A 41 4.03 4.42 -1.66
N ASP A 42 4.54 4.88 -0.52
CA ASP A 42 5.85 4.51 -0.01
C ASP A 42 6.02 2.99 0.16
N ALA A 43 5.10 2.34 0.88
CA ALA A 43 5.17 0.91 1.15
C ALA A 43 5.05 0.03 -0.11
N PHE A 44 4.24 0.45 -1.10
CA PHE A 44 3.96 -0.35 -2.30
C PHE A 44 4.85 0.00 -3.50
N CYS A 45 5.34 1.24 -3.61
CA CYS A 45 6.11 1.70 -4.77
C CYS A 45 7.59 1.94 -4.46
N GLN A 46 7.98 2.21 -3.21
CA GLN A 46 9.34 2.68 -2.90
C GLN A 46 10.34 1.55 -2.62
N LYS A 47 9.92 0.28 -2.68
CA LYS A 47 10.83 -0.87 -2.65
C LYS A 47 11.46 -1.14 -4.03
N ASN A 48 12.14 -0.14 -4.58
CA ASN A 48 13.19 -0.34 -5.58
C ASN A 48 14.54 -0.03 -4.90
N PRO A 49 15.41 -1.02 -4.65
CA PRO A 49 16.69 -0.84 -3.93
C PRO A 49 17.76 -0.05 -4.70
N ASN A 50 17.39 0.68 -5.76
CA ASN A 50 18.28 1.50 -6.57
C ASN A 50 17.73 2.93 -6.66
N LYS A 51 17.68 3.60 -5.51
CA LYS A 51 17.78 5.05 -5.42
C LYS A 51 19.11 5.31 -4.69
N PRO A 52 20.00 6.18 -5.19
CA PRO A 52 21.29 6.41 -4.55
C PRO A 52 21.13 6.85 -3.10
#